data_AF-A0A7X3GA06-F1
#
_entry.id   AF-A0A7X3GA06-F1
#
_cell.length_a   1.000
_cell.length_b   1.000
_cell.length_c   1.000
_cell.angle_alpha   90.00
_cell.angle_beta   90.00
_cell.angle_gamma   90.00
#
_symmetry.space_group_name_H-M   'P 1'
#
loop_
_entity.id
_entity.type
_entity.pdbx_description
1 polymer ?
#
loop_
_entity_poly.entity_id
_entity_poly.type
_entity_poly.pdbx_seq_one_letter_code
_entity_poly.pdbx_strand_id
1 'polypeptide(L)'
;GDLPTGTTVAFESPVDTSTAGDKPATVLVTYPDGSQDKVPVTVKVVENPSQADSNEPSPADQTVTVGETPSAEKSISNLGDLPTGTTVAFESPVDTSTAGDKPATVLVTYPDGSQDKVPVTVKVVETPSQADSNEPIPATPTVKVGESVDPSKSIS
;
A
#
# COMPACT_ATOMS: atom_id res chain seq x y z
N GLY A 1 -7.46 50.72 8.61
CA GLY A 1 -8.67 51.55 8.65
C GLY A 1 -9.69 50.86 7.80
N ASP A 2 -10.92 50.72 8.30
CA ASP A 2 -11.99 50.06 7.54
C ASP A 2 -12.38 50.92 6.34
N LEU A 3 -12.78 50.25 5.24
CA LEU A 3 -13.21 50.91 4.01
C LEU A 3 -14.59 51.57 4.21
N PRO A 4 -14.89 52.69 3.52
CA PRO A 4 -16.21 53.32 3.56
C PRO A 4 -17.35 52.35 3.17
N THR A 5 -18.54 52.54 3.73
CA THR A 5 -19.72 51.77 3.33
C THR A 5 -20.07 52.03 1.86
N GLY A 6 -20.31 50.96 1.10
CA GLY A 6 -20.59 51.04 -0.35
C GLY A 6 -19.36 50.87 -1.24
N THR A 7 -18.16 50.74 -0.67
CA THR A 7 -16.97 50.31 -1.42
C THR A 7 -17.15 48.91 -1.97
N THR A 8 -16.79 48.71 -3.24
CA THR A 8 -16.76 47.40 -3.89
C THR A 8 -15.32 47.01 -4.21
N VAL A 9 -15.08 45.69 -4.28
CA VAL A 9 -13.76 45.11 -4.57
C VAL A 9 -13.88 44.04 -5.64
N ALA A 10 -12.94 44.03 -6.57
CA ALA A 10 -12.80 42.99 -7.59
C ALA A 10 -11.33 42.79 -7.95
N PHE A 11 -10.97 41.64 -8.50
CA PHE A 11 -9.68 41.51 -9.17
C PHE A 11 -9.71 42.23 -10.51
N GLU A 12 -8.63 42.94 -10.85
CA GLU A 12 -8.48 43.62 -12.14
C GLU A 12 -8.48 42.63 -13.31
N SER A 13 -8.01 41.41 -13.09
CA SER A 13 -8.06 40.28 -14.01
C SER A 13 -8.27 38.96 -13.24
N PRO A 14 -8.82 37.91 -13.89
CA PRO A 14 -8.92 36.59 -13.27
C PRO A 14 -7.55 36.08 -12.82
N VAL A 15 -7.46 35.60 -11.57
CA VAL A 15 -6.22 35.01 -11.04
C VAL A 15 -6.09 33.57 -11.56
N ASP A 16 -4.97 33.23 -12.17
CA ASP A 16 -4.67 31.87 -12.61
C ASP A 16 -4.40 30.96 -11.41
N THR A 17 -5.31 30.01 -11.18
CA THR A 17 -5.25 29.02 -10.10
C THR A 17 -5.02 27.59 -10.62
N SER A 18 -4.66 27.44 -11.90
CA SER A 18 -4.42 26.13 -12.53
C SER A 18 -3.14 25.44 -12.06
N THR A 19 -2.22 26.20 -11.45
CA THR A 19 -0.93 25.72 -10.94
C THR A 19 -0.66 26.32 -9.57
N ALA A 20 -0.06 25.53 -8.69
CA ALA A 20 0.34 26.00 -7.38
C ALA A 20 1.46 27.06 -7.46
N GLY A 21 1.62 27.79 -6.36
CA GLY A 21 2.59 28.85 -6.18
C GLY A 21 1.96 30.22 -5.92
N ASP A 22 2.83 31.20 -5.72
CA ASP A 22 2.45 32.58 -5.47
C ASP A 22 2.08 33.28 -6.78
N LYS A 23 0.84 33.76 -6.87
CA LYS A 23 0.28 34.43 -8.05
C LYS A 23 0.12 35.93 -7.77
N PRO A 24 0.85 36.81 -8.48
CA PRO A 24 0.61 38.24 -8.37
C PRO A 24 -0.77 38.58 -8.91
N ALA A 25 -1.51 39.44 -8.20
CA ALA A 25 -2.81 39.93 -8.62
C ALA A 25 -2.99 41.40 -8.21
N THR A 26 -3.91 42.10 -8.85
CA THR A 26 -4.28 43.46 -8.48
C THR A 26 -5.74 43.49 -8.05
N VAL A 27 -6.00 44.01 -6.86
CA VAL A 27 -7.36 44.30 -6.39
C VAL A 27 -7.71 45.73 -6.81
N LEU A 28 -8.79 45.87 -7.56
CA LEU A 28 -9.42 47.15 -7.87
C LEU A 28 -10.46 47.45 -6.79
N VAL A 29 -10.23 48.52 -6.04
CA VAL A 29 -11.14 49.04 -5.01
C VAL A 29 -11.89 50.21 -5.62
N THR A 30 -13.23 50.15 -5.66
CA THR A 30 -14.07 51.26 -6.14
C THR A 30 -14.87 51.85 -4.98
N TYR A 31 -14.64 53.12 -4.68
CA TYR A 31 -15.29 53.84 -3.58
C TYR A 31 -16.67 54.38 -4.00
N PRO A 32 -17.53 54.76 -3.04
CA PRO A 32 -18.87 55.28 -3.34
C PRO A 32 -18.89 56.55 -4.20
N ASP A 33 -17.82 57.36 -4.16
CA ASP A 33 -17.66 58.56 -4.98
C ASP A 33 -17.16 58.25 -6.40
N GLY A 34 -16.95 56.98 -6.73
CA GLY A 34 -16.46 56.49 -8.01
C GLY A 34 -14.94 56.52 -8.17
N SER A 35 -14.19 57.04 -7.18
CA SER A 35 -12.73 56.96 -7.18
C SER A 35 -12.26 55.50 -7.05
N GLN A 36 -11.05 55.23 -7.52
CA GLN A 36 -10.50 53.87 -7.57
C GLN A 36 -9.06 53.80 -7.08
N ASP A 37 -8.75 52.75 -6.33
CA ASP A 37 -7.38 52.36 -5.95
C ASP A 37 -7.02 50.99 -6.54
N LYS A 38 -5.73 50.82 -6.87
CA LYS A 38 -5.16 49.54 -7.29
C LYS A 38 -4.19 49.04 -6.22
N VAL A 39 -4.53 47.90 -5.63
CA VAL A 39 -3.74 47.29 -4.55
C VAL A 39 -3.08 46.02 -5.08
N PRO A 40 -1.74 45.98 -5.22
CA PRO A 40 -1.04 44.75 -5.56
C PRO A 40 -1.11 43.78 -4.39
N VAL A 41 -1.47 42.53 -4.67
CA VAL A 41 -1.54 41.43 -3.71
C VAL A 41 -0.87 40.19 -4.27
N THR A 42 -0.57 39.24 -3.39
CA THR A 42 -0.09 37.91 -3.77
C THR A 42 -1.11 36.88 -3.31
N VAL A 43 -1.62 36.07 -4.23
CA VAL A 43 -2.51 34.95 -3.95
C VAL A 43 -1.68 33.67 -3.93
N LYS A 44 -1.60 33.01 -2.78
CA LYS A 44 -0.91 31.72 -2.66
C LYS A 44 -1.85 30.59 -3.07
N VAL A 45 -1.55 29.93 -4.18
CA VAL A 45 -2.25 28.73 -4.65
C VAL A 45 -1.49 27.50 -4.15
N VAL A 46 -2.18 26.57 -3.51
CA VAL A 46 -1.60 25.33 -2.99
C VAL A 46 -2.12 24.14 -3.80
N GLU A 47 -1.32 23.09 -3.92
CA GLU A 47 -1.77 21.84 -4.51
C GLU A 47 -2.83 21.19 -3.61
N ASN A 48 -3.78 20.49 -4.22
CA ASN A 48 -4.64 19.59 -3.47
C ASN A 48 -3.80 18.40 -2.99
N PRO A 49 -4.07 17.84 -1.79
CA PRO A 49 -3.40 16.62 -1.37
C PRO A 49 -3.67 15.49 -2.35
N SER A 50 -2.65 14.68 -2.62
CA SER A 50 -2.81 13.44 -3.38
C SER A 50 -3.57 12.39 -2.56
N GLN A 51 -3.96 11.31 -3.22
CA GLN A 51 -4.53 10.15 -2.52
C GLN A 51 -3.49 9.47 -1.63
N ALA A 52 -2.20 9.44 -2.00
CA ALA A 52 -1.13 9.01 -1.10
C ALA A 52 -0.99 9.92 0.14
N ASP A 53 -1.21 11.23 0.02
CA ASP A 53 -1.20 12.13 1.19
C ASP A 53 -2.39 11.92 2.13
N SER A 54 -3.47 11.32 1.63
CA SER A 54 -4.76 11.24 2.32
C SER A 54 -5.14 9.83 2.77
N ASN A 55 -4.36 8.82 2.40
CA ASN A 55 -4.60 7.41 2.72
C ASN A 55 -3.35 6.78 3.32
N GLU A 56 -3.54 5.76 4.13
CA GLU A 56 -2.44 5.02 4.75
C GLU A 56 -2.71 3.51 4.59
N PRO A 57 -2.00 2.82 3.68
CA PRO A 57 -2.13 1.38 3.55
C PRO A 57 -1.56 0.66 4.77
N SER A 58 -2.30 -0.32 5.27
CA SER A 58 -1.91 -1.10 6.44
C SER A 58 -1.28 -2.43 6.01
N PRO A 59 -0.04 -2.73 6.42
CA PRO A 59 0.61 -4.00 6.10
C PRO A 59 -0.11 -5.18 6.77
N ALA A 60 -0.11 -6.32 6.10
CA ALA A 60 -0.62 -7.59 6.62
C ALA A 60 0.43 -8.69 6.51
N ASP A 61 0.54 -9.52 7.54
CA ASP A 61 1.39 -10.69 7.51
C ASP A 61 0.81 -11.75 6.57
N GLN A 62 1.68 -12.34 5.77
CA GLN A 62 1.31 -13.41 4.85
C GLN A 62 2.22 -14.62 5.07
N THR A 63 1.62 -15.82 5.10
CA THR A 63 2.36 -17.08 5.10
C THR A 63 2.07 -17.86 3.82
N VAL A 64 3.11 -18.42 3.21
CA VAL A 64 3.04 -19.28 2.01
C VAL A 64 3.96 -20.48 2.16
N THR A 65 3.75 -21.52 1.36
CA THR A 65 4.64 -22.69 1.33
C THR A 65 5.83 -22.48 0.40
N VAL A 66 6.91 -23.24 0.59
CA VAL A 66 8.09 -23.20 -0.30
C VAL A 66 7.65 -23.41 -1.76
N GLY A 67 8.07 -22.50 -2.63
CA GLY A 67 7.75 -22.50 -4.06
C GLY A 67 6.39 -21.88 -4.44
N GLU A 68 5.57 -21.49 -3.47
CA GLU A 68 4.30 -20.81 -3.73
C GLU A 68 4.53 -19.32 -4.04
N THR A 69 3.77 -18.78 -4.99
CA THR A 69 3.82 -17.35 -5.34
C THR A 69 2.90 -16.54 -4.41
N PRO A 70 3.43 -15.59 -3.62
CA PRO A 70 2.60 -14.73 -2.79
C PRO A 70 1.81 -13.70 -3.63
N SER A 71 0.62 -13.30 -3.14
CA SER A 71 -0.19 -12.23 -3.73
C SER A 71 -0.05 -10.93 -2.91
N ALA A 72 0.22 -9.82 -3.57
CA ALA A 72 0.43 -8.53 -2.91
C ALA A 72 -0.85 -8.02 -2.21
N GLU A 73 -2.02 -8.36 -2.73
CA GLU A 73 -3.32 -8.05 -2.17
C GLU A 73 -3.50 -8.63 -0.76
N LYS A 74 -2.92 -9.80 -0.49
CA LYS A 74 -2.96 -10.41 0.85
C LYS A 74 -2.01 -9.75 1.85
N SER A 75 -1.09 -8.91 1.37
CA SER A 75 -0.11 -8.20 2.20
C SER A 75 -0.58 -6.80 2.60
N ILE A 76 -1.81 -6.39 2.25
CA ILE A 76 -2.43 -5.12 2.65
C ILE A 76 -3.81 -5.40 3.27
N SER A 77 -3.99 -5.11 4.56
CA SER A 77 -5.21 -5.51 5.29
C SER A 77 -6.42 -4.62 5.00
N ASN A 78 -6.21 -3.35 4.67
CA ASN A 78 -7.25 -2.34 4.46
C ASN A 78 -7.47 -2.00 2.99
N LEU A 79 -7.12 -2.89 2.05
CA LEU A 79 -7.23 -2.62 0.61
C LEU A 79 -8.65 -2.21 0.18
N GLY A 80 -9.68 -2.73 0.85
CA GLY A 80 -11.08 -2.37 0.60
C GLY A 80 -11.49 -0.98 1.11
N ASP A 81 -10.72 -0.38 2.01
CA ASP A 81 -10.97 0.97 2.55
C ASP A 81 -10.26 2.05 1.72
N LEU A 82 -9.30 1.64 0.87
CA LEU A 82 -8.60 2.54 -0.04
C LEU A 82 -9.51 2.98 -1.20
N PRO A 83 -9.18 4.10 -1.90
CA PRO A 83 -9.96 4.59 -3.02
C PRO A 83 -10.20 3.51 -4.09
N THR A 84 -11.42 3.42 -4.60
CA THR A 84 -11.77 2.48 -5.68
C THR A 84 -10.86 2.66 -6.89
N GLY A 85 -10.26 1.57 -7.37
CA GLY A 85 -9.28 1.58 -8.46
C GLY A 85 -7.83 1.59 -7.97
N THR A 86 -7.60 1.62 -6.65
CA THR A 86 -6.28 1.36 -6.08
C THR A 86 -5.81 -0.04 -6.47
N THR A 87 -4.55 -0.13 -6.91
CA THR A 87 -3.91 -1.39 -7.30
C THR A 87 -2.69 -1.64 -6.43
N VAL A 88 -2.35 -2.91 -6.24
CA VAL A 88 -1.19 -3.30 -5.43
C VAL A 88 -0.36 -4.33 -6.17
N ALA A 89 0.95 -4.24 -6.02
CA ALA A 89 1.91 -5.20 -6.55
C ALA A 89 3.15 -5.24 -5.66
N PHE A 90 3.87 -6.35 -5.62
CA PHE A 90 5.22 -6.32 -5.05
C PHE A 90 6.14 -5.53 -5.97
N GLU A 91 7.00 -4.67 -5.40
CA GLU A 91 8.01 -3.90 -6.14
C GLU A 91 9.01 -4.82 -6.86
N SER A 92 9.18 -6.05 -6.36
CA SER A 92 9.95 -7.12 -6.99
C SER A 92 9.37 -8.49 -6.62
N PRO A 93 9.55 -9.55 -7.45
CA PRO A 93 9.12 -10.90 -7.09
C PRO A 93 9.74 -11.35 -5.76
N VAL A 94 8.93 -11.97 -4.90
CA VAL A 94 9.39 -12.52 -3.61
C VAL A 94 9.97 -13.92 -3.83
N ASP A 95 11.20 -14.15 -3.39
CA ASP A 95 11.84 -15.47 -3.47
C ASP A 95 11.30 -16.40 -2.37
N THR A 96 10.49 -17.38 -2.79
CA THR A 96 9.91 -18.41 -1.91
C THR A 96 10.57 -19.78 -2.06
N SER A 97 11.74 -19.87 -2.71
CA SER A 97 12.46 -21.14 -2.91
C SER A 97 13.00 -21.78 -1.62
N THR A 98 13.05 -21.02 -0.53
CA THR A 98 13.55 -21.47 0.77
C THR A 98 12.64 -20.94 1.89
N ALA A 99 12.48 -21.71 2.95
CA ALA A 99 11.74 -21.29 4.13
C ALA A 99 12.39 -20.09 4.85
N GLY A 100 11.60 -19.41 5.66
CA GLY A 100 12.00 -18.25 6.45
C GLY A 100 11.23 -16.97 6.08
N ASP A 101 11.50 -15.92 6.83
CA ASP A 101 10.88 -14.61 6.63
C ASP A 101 11.54 -13.87 5.45
N LYS A 102 10.74 -13.44 4.48
CA LYS A 102 11.16 -12.76 3.27
C LYS A 102 10.69 -11.30 3.32
N PRO A 103 11.58 -10.32 3.52
CA PRO A 103 11.19 -8.92 3.45
C PRO A 103 10.82 -8.55 2.02
N ALA A 104 9.74 -7.80 1.85
CA ALA A 104 9.27 -7.32 0.56
C ALA A 104 8.68 -5.92 0.70
N THR A 105 8.46 -5.25 -0.44
CA THR A 105 7.77 -3.97 -0.51
C THR A 105 6.56 -4.12 -1.41
N VAL A 106 5.39 -3.72 -0.92
CA VAL A 106 4.18 -3.58 -1.73
C VAL A 106 4.11 -2.14 -2.23
N LEU A 107 4.02 -1.97 -3.54
CA LEU A 107 3.70 -0.71 -4.18
C LEU A 107 2.18 -0.58 -4.29
N VAL A 108 1.62 0.43 -3.63
CA VAL A 108 0.20 0.78 -3.69
C VAL A 108 0.06 1.95 -4.66
N THR A 109 -0.65 1.76 -5.77
CA THR A 109 -0.87 2.79 -6.79
C THR A 109 -2.32 3.23 -6.77
N TYR A 110 -2.53 4.51 -6.47
CA TYR A 110 -3.84 5.12 -6.36
C TYR A 110 -4.38 5.59 -7.74
N PRO A 111 -5.70 5.74 -7.88
CA PRO A 111 -6.34 6.28 -9.08
C PRO A 111 -5.79 7.61 -9.62
N ASP A 112 -5.29 8.50 -8.76
CA ASP A 112 -4.70 9.78 -9.16
C ASP A 112 -3.23 9.65 -9.63
N GLY A 113 -2.69 8.43 -9.62
CA GLY A 113 -1.32 8.11 -10.00
C GLY A 113 -0.30 8.28 -8.87
N SER A 114 -0.69 8.82 -7.72
CA SER A 114 0.16 8.85 -6.53
C SER A 114 0.40 7.43 -5.99
N GLN A 115 1.46 7.24 -5.21
CA GLN A 115 1.89 5.91 -4.78
C GLN A 115 2.41 5.91 -3.34
N ASP A 116 2.16 4.81 -2.64
CA ASP A 116 2.80 4.45 -1.37
C ASP A 116 3.66 3.20 -1.51
N LYS A 117 4.72 3.14 -0.68
CA LYS A 117 5.59 1.96 -0.54
C LYS A 117 5.45 1.39 0.86
N VAL A 118 4.92 0.17 0.95
CA VAL A 118 4.58 -0.48 2.20
C VAL A 118 5.54 -1.65 2.44
N PRO A 119 6.43 -1.57 3.44
CA PRO A 119 7.29 -2.69 3.81
C PRO A 119 6.45 -3.79 4.48
N VAL A 120 6.64 -5.04 4.03
CA VAL A 120 5.93 -6.22 4.53
C VAL A 120 6.90 -7.40 4.70
N THR A 121 6.45 -8.43 5.40
CA THR A 121 7.19 -9.71 5.52
C THR A 121 6.30 -10.86 5.04
N VAL A 122 6.82 -11.65 4.11
CA VAL A 122 6.20 -12.91 3.67
C VAL A 122 6.92 -14.06 4.37
N LYS A 123 6.22 -14.78 5.23
CA LYS A 123 6.74 -15.97 5.89
C LYS A 123 6.61 -17.18 4.96
N VAL A 124 7.73 -17.80 4.63
CA VAL A 124 7.75 -19.03 3.82
C VAL A 124 7.95 -20.22 4.75
N VAL A 125 7.07 -21.20 4.70
CA VAL A 125 7.14 -22.43 5.51
C VAL A 125 7.41 -23.65 4.64
N GLU A 126 8.13 -24.61 5.20
CA GLU A 126 8.36 -25.89 4.53
C GLU A 126 7.05 -26.67 4.40
N THR A 127 6.93 -27.43 3.31
CA THR A 127 5.87 -28.42 3.19
C THR A 127 6.19 -29.59 4.12
N PRO A 128 5.26 -30.01 5.01
CA PRO A 128 5.52 -31.14 5.89
C PRO A 128 5.84 -32.40 5.08
N SER A 129 6.87 -33.12 5.50
CA SER A 129 7.23 -34.40 4.91
C SER A 129 6.28 -35.50 5.35
N GLN A 130 6.31 -36.64 4.64
CA GLN A 130 5.59 -37.83 5.11
C GLN A 130 6.13 -38.33 6.46
N ALA A 131 7.41 -38.12 6.76
CA ALA A 131 7.96 -38.47 8.07
C ALA A 131 7.41 -37.57 9.18
N ASP A 132 7.08 -36.31 8.89
CA ASP A 132 6.45 -35.39 9.86
C ASP A 132 4.99 -35.77 10.14
N SER A 133 4.34 -36.45 9.18
CA SER A 133 2.91 -36.80 9.25
C SER A 133 2.64 -38.25 9.67
N ASN A 134 3.65 -39.12 9.66
CA ASN A 134 3.48 -40.55 9.96
C ASN A 134 4.49 -40.98 11.03
N GLU A 135 3.98 -41.60 12.09
CA GLU A 135 4.81 -42.23 13.12
C GLU A 135 4.73 -43.76 12.95
N PRO A 136 5.84 -44.43 12.58
CA PRO A 136 5.83 -45.86 12.31
C PRO A 136 5.70 -46.64 13.64
N ILE A 137 4.75 -47.60 13.70
CA ILE A 137 4.49 -48.38 14.92
C ILE A 137 5.29 -49.70 14.87
N PRO A 138 6.23 -49.94 15.82
CA PRO A 138 6.99 -51.19 15.85
C PRO A 138 6.11 -52.43 16.04
N ALA A 139 6.36 -53.45 15.23
CA ALA A 139 5.74 -54.76 15.35
C ALA A 139 6.82 -55.85 15.54
N THR A 140 6.51 -56.91 16.29
CA THR A 140 7.43 -58.05 16.51
C THR A 140 6.96 -59.27 15.72
N PRO A 141 7.53 -59.56 14.54
CA PRO A 141 7.15 -60.74 13.76
C PRO A 141 7.73 -62.02 14.38
N THR A 142 7.04 -63.14 14.17
CA THR A 142 7.52 -64.49 14.53
C THR A 142 7.89 -65.26 13.26
N VAL A 143 9.08 -65.88 13.22
CA VAL A 143 9.57 -66.72 12.11
C VAL A 143 10.20 -68.01 12.63
N LYS A 144 10.24 -69.07 11.81
CA LYS A 144 10.88 -70.34 12.20
C LYS A 144 12.39 -70.28 11.93
N VAL A 145 13.14 -71.17 12.60
CA VAL A 145 14.59 -71.31 12.41
C VAL A 145 14.89 -71.62 10.94
N GLY A 146 15.73 -70.79 10.32
CA GLY A 146 16.14 -70.92 8.92
C GLY A 146 15.25 -70.19 7.90
N GLU A 147 14.14 -69.57 8.32
CA GLU A 147 13.32 -68.73 7.46
C GLU A 147 13.81 -67.27 7.43
N SER A 148 13.65 -66.61 6.28
CA SER A 148 13.90 -65.18 6.14
C SER A 148 12.70 -64.38 6.66
N VAL A 149 12.96 -63.25 7.34
CA VAL A 149 11.93 -62.32 7.82
C VAL A 149 11.71 -61.20 6.81
N ASP A 150 10.45 -60.86 6.55
CA ASP A 150 10.06 -59.70 5.73
C ASP A 150 10.07 -58.44 6.61
N PRO A 151 10.93 -57.43 6.33
CA PRO A 151 11.00 -56.20 7.12
C PRO A 151 9.68 -55.45 7.22
N SER A 152 8.78 -55.57 6.23
CA SER A 152 7.46 -54.91 6.25
C SER A 152 6.56 -55.43 7.38
N LYS A 153 6.84 -56.62 7.93
CA LYS A 153 6.10 -57.17 9.08
C LYS A 153 6.56 -56.63 10.44
N SER A 154 7.66 -55.88 10.46
CA SER A 154 8.22 -55.30 11.69
C SER A 154 7.73 -53.88 11.98
N ILE A 155 6.87 -53.33 11.11
CA ILE A 155 6.34 -51.98 11.23
C ILE A 155 4.90 -51.90 10.71
N SER A 156 4.05 -51.08 11.33
CA SER A 156 2.71 -50.73 10.87
C SER A 156 2.51 -49.23 10.76
#